data_AF-A0A519ZFE0-F1
#
_entry.id   AF-A0A519ZFE0-F1
#
_cell.length_a   1.000
_cell.length_b   1.000
_cell.length_c   1.000
_cell.angle_alpha   90.00
_cell.angle_beta   90.00
_cell.angle_gamma   90.00
#
_symmetry.space_group_name_H-M   'P 1'
#
loop_
_entity.id
_entity.type
_entity.pdbx_description
1 polymer ?
#
loop_
_entity_poly.entity_id
_entity_poly.type
_entity_poly.pdbx_seq_one_letter_code
_entity_poly.pdbx_strand_id
1 'polypeptide(L)'
;MTSPNHSAHPYQQLTPDVVQDALAQVGLWGDGRITALNSFENRVYQMHLESPVDGHDQVVAKFYRPGRWSDAQIHEEHAFAEELVAAEIPAVPPLRL
;
A
#
# COMPACT_ATOMS: atom_id res chain seq x y z
N MET A 1 7.55 3.19 38.82
CA MET A 1 8.54 3.37 37.75
C MET A 1 7.79 3.24 36.42
N THR A 2 7.38 4.36 35.83
CA THR A 2 6.76 4.38 34.50
C THR A 2 7.88 4.49 33.47
N SER A 3 8.22 3.38 32.83
CA SER A 3 9.12 3.38 31.67
C SER A 3 8.50 4.21 30.56
N PRO A 4 9.26 5.09 29.87
CA PRO A 4 8.74 5.78 28.70
C PRO A 4 8.50 4.75 27.61
N ASN A 5 7.22 4.48 27.30
CA ASN A 5 6.85 3.70 26.12
C ASN A 5 7.19 4.55 24.90
N HIS A 6 8.43 4.43 24.40
CA HIS A 6 8.78 4.88 23.07
C HIS A 6 8.07 3.93 22.10
N SER A 7 6.77 4.13 21.89
CA SER A 7 6.07 3.45 20.82
C SER A 7 6.76 3.87 19.53
N ALA A 8 7.54 2.95 18.96
CA ALA A 8 8.12 3.10 17.65
C ALA A 8 7.03 3.61 16.69
N HIS A 9 7.36 4.61 15.86
CA HIS A 9 6.42 5.11 14.86
C HIS A 9 5.92 3.91 14.03
N PRO A 10 4.61 3.75 13.76
CA PRO A 10 4.05 2.52 13.19
C PRO A 10 4.70 2.03 11.88
N TYR A 11 5.36 2.94 11.15
CA TYR A 11 6.04 2.67 9.89
C TYR A 11 7.56 2.56 9.99
N GLN A 12 8.16 2.61 11.20
CA GLN A 12 9.60 2.46 11.36
C GLN A 12 10.12 1.11 10.85
N GLN A 13 9.27 0.10 10.78
CA GLN A 13 9.60 -1.24 10.30
C GLN A 13 9.43 -1.40 8.78
N LEU A 14 8.84 -0.41 8.07
CA LEU A 14 8.72 -0.43 6.61
C LEU A 14 10.02 0.07 5.96
N THR A 15 11.09 -0.72 6.13
CA THR A 15 12.34 -0.53 5.39
C THR A 15 12.13 -0.83 3.91
N PRO A 16 13.01 -0.36 3.01
CA PRO A 16 12.93 -0.69 1.58
C PRO A 16 12.82 -2.20 1.31
N ASP A 17 13.60 -3.03 2.01
CA ASP A 17 13.56 -4.49 1.85
C ASP A 17 12.20 -5.08 2.24
N VAL A 18 11.63 -4.65 3.38
CA VAL A 18 10.29 -5.11 3.82
C VAL A 18 9.20 -4.71 2.82
N VAL A 19 9.33 -3.54 2.20
CA VAL A 19 8.38 -3.07 1.19
C VAL A 19 8.49 -3.90 -0.10
N GLN A 20 9.71 -4.28 -0.52
CA GLN A 20 9.92 -5.19 -1.65
C GLN A 20 9.42 -6.61 -1.35
N ASP A 21 9.70 -7.14 -0.17
CA ASP A 21 9.21 -8.45 0.27
C ASP A 21 7.68 -8.50 0.31
N ALA A 22 7.03 -7.42 0.77
CA ALA A 22 5.58 -7.31 0.78
C ALA A 22 4.99 -7.30 -0.64
N LEU A 23 5.68 -6.66 -1.61
CA LEU A 23 5.27 -6.68 -3.01
C LEU A 23 5.41 -8.11 -3.59
N ALA A 24 6.49 -8.82 -3.26
CA ALA A 24 6.71 -10.20 -3.68
C ALA A 24 5.66 -11.17 -3.12
N GLN A 25 5.16 -10.94 -1.89
CA GLN A 25 4.10 -11.76 -1.29
C GLN A 25 2.78 -11.71 -2.05
N VAL A 26 2.53 -10.66 -2.84
CA VAL A 26 1.35 -10.53 -3.70
C VAL A 26 1.65 -10.88 -5.16
N GLY A 27 2.78 -11.54 -5.44
CA GLY A 27 3.14 -12.03 -6.76
C GLY A 27 3.68 -10.97 -7.72
N LEU A 28 4.13 -9.83 -7.18
CA LEU A 28 4.72 -8.74 -7.95
C LEU A 28 6.20 -8.55 -7.56
N TRP A 29 7.08 -8.31 -8.52
CA TRP A 29 8.51 -8.10 -8.26
C TRP A 29 8.91 -6.68 -8.65
N GLY A 30 9.50 -5.95 -7.71
CA GLY A 30 9.99 -4.59 -7.94
C GLY A 30 11.46 -4.56 -8.35
N ASP A 31 11.84 -3.64 -9.24
CA ASP A 31 13.20 -3.54 -9.79
C ASP A 31 14.21 -2.79 -8.88
N GLY A 32 13.82 -2.54 -7.63
CA GLY A 32 14.59 -1.76 -6.66
C GLY A 32 14.27 -0.25 -6.63
N ARG A 33 13.63 0.33 -7.64
CA ARG A 33 13.29 1.76 -7.66
C ARG A 33 12.02 2.04 -6.84
N ILE A 34 12.22 2.53 -5.62
CA ILE A 34 11.15 2.88 -4.67
C ILE A 34 11.14 4.39 -4.40
N THR A 35 9.97 5.02 -4.49
CA THR A 35 9.76 6.42 -4.09
C THR A 35 8.67 6.51 -3.03
N ALA A 36 8.99 7.02 -1.84
CA ALA A 36 7.99 7.30 -0.81
C ALA A 36 7.15 8.53 -1.23
N LEU A 37 5.83 8.39 -1.23
CA LEU A 37 4.91 9.47 -1.57
C LEU A 37 4.46 10.22 -0.29
N ASN A 38 4.10 11.50 -0.46
CA ASN A 38 3.63 12.31 0.66
C ASN A 38 2.21 11.88 1.07
N SER A 39 2.10 11.23 2.21
CA SER A 39 0.85 10.79 2.82
C SER A 39 0.97 10.82 4.34
N PHE A 40 -0.04 11.40 5.00
CA PHE A 40 -0.05 11.59 6.45
C PHE A 40 -0.64 10.41 7.23
N GLU A 41 -1.66 9.74 6.67
CA GLU A 41 -2.36 8.65 7.36
C GLU A 41 -1.69 7.30 7.12
N ASN A 42 -1.55 6.93 5.85
CA ASN A 42 -0.99 5.66 5.39
C ASN A 42 0.44 5.86 4.90
N ARG A 43 1.25 4.80 4.93
CA ARG A 43 2.56 4.85 4.25
C ARG A 43 2.36 4.40 2.81
N VAL A 44 2.73 5.27 1.87
CA VAL A 44 2.51 5.04 0.44
C VAL A 44 3.85 5.08 -0.28
N TYR A 45 4.08 4.09 -1.16
CA TYR A 45 5.25 4.01 -2.01
C TYR A 45 4.83 3.82 -3.47
N GLN A 46 5.51 4.50 -4.38
CA GLN A 46 5.53 4.16 -5.79
C GLN A 46 6.71 3.23 -6.05
N MET A 47 6.44 2.09 -6.69
CA MET A 47 7.42 1.03 -6.93
C MET A 47 7.42 0.68 -8.42
N HIS A 48 8.61 0.60 -9.02
CA HIS A 48 8.74 0.13 -10.40
C HIS A 48 8.84 -1.39 -10.41
N LEU A 49 8.18 -2.01 -11.38
CA LEU A 49 8.11 -3.45 -11.54
C LEU A 49 9.25 -3.95 -12.45
N GLU A 50 9.76 -5.15 -12.17
CA GLU A 50 10.73 -5.84 -13.04
C GLU A 50 10.12 -6.24 -14.39
N SER A 51 8.81 -6.48 -14.41
CA SER A 51 8.04 -6.78 -15.62
C SER A 51 6.66 -6.13 -15.53
N PRO A 52 6.13 -5.55 -16.62
CA PRO A 52 4.84 -4.89 -16.59
C PRO A 52 3.72 -5.87 -16.21
N VAL A 53 2.78 -5.42 -15.37
CA VAL A 53 1.56 -6.15 -15.02
C VAL A 53 0.36 -5.33 -15.47
N ASP A 54 -0.53 -5.95 -16.25
CA ASP A 54 -1.66 -5.28 -16.90
C ASP A 54 -1.27 -4.01 -17.69
N GLY A 55 -0.06 -4.02 -18.27
CA GLY A 55 0.49 -2.88 -19.02
C GLY A 55 1.08 -1.76 -18.15
N HIS A 56 1.15 -1.96 -16.83
CA HIS A 56 1.73 -1.00 -15.88
C HIS A 56 3.15 -1.43 -15.50
N ASP A 57 4.14 -0.53 -15.70
CA ASP A 57 5.52 -0.72 -15.25
C ASP A 57 5.73 -0.32 -13.78
N GLN A 58 4.70 0.18 -13.11
CA GLN A 58 4.77 0.74 -11.77
C GLN A 58 3.46 0.53 -11.02
N VAL A 59 3.55 0.38 -9.70
CA VAL A 59 2.41 0.28 -8.80
C VAL A 59 2.54 1.24 -7.62
N VAL A 60 1.41 1.56 -6.99
CA VAL A 60 1.36 2.30 -5.74
C VAL A 60 0.96 1.36 -4.61
N ALA A 61 1.89 1.08 -3.71
CA ALA A 61 1.66 0.27 -2.52
C ALA A 61 1.21 1.17 -1.35
N LYS A 62 0.01 0.90 -0.81
CA LYS A 62 -0.58 1.60 0.34
C LYS A 62 -0.57 0.68 1.56
N PHE A 63 0.27 0.99 2.54
CA PHE A 63 0.34 0.29 3.82
C PHE A 63 -0.54 1.01 4.85
N TYR A 64 -1.64 0.38 5.24
CA TYR A 64 -2.60 0.92 6.20
C TYR A 64 -1.99 1.06 7.59
N ARG A 65 -2.38 2.12 8.32
CA ARG A 65 -1.93 2.31 9.71
C ARG A 65 -2.42 1.15 10.59
N PRO A 66 -1.54 0.41 11.28
CA PRO A 66 -1.95 -0.68 12.15
C PRO A 66 -2.98 -0.23 13.19
N GLY A 67 -4.03 -1.03 13.36
CA GLY A 67 -5.11 -0.80 14.33
C GLY A 67 -6.02 0.40 14.05
N ARG A 68 -5.87 1.09 12.91
CA ARG A 68 -6.74 2.21 12.53
C ARG A 68 -8.04 1.74 11.88
N TRP A 69 -7.94 0.71 11.05
CA TRP A 69 -9.04 0.14 10.29
C TRP A 69 -9.07 -1.37 10.50
N SER A 70 -10.27 -1.94 10.55
CA SER A 70 -10.46 -3.39 10.45
C SER A 70 -10.37 -3.83 9.00
N ASP A 71 -10.09 -5.11 8.77
CA ASP A 71 -10.07 -5.69 7.42
C ASP A 71 -11.40 -5.49 6.70
N ALA A 72 -12.53 -5.58 7.43
CA ALA A 72 -13.85 -5.33 6.87
C ALA A 72 -14.00 -3.90 6.33
N GLN A 73 -13.49 -2.89 7.05
CA GLN A 73 -13.52 -1.49 6.60
C GLN A 73 -12.57 -1.27 5.41
N ILE A 74 -11.42 -1.94 5.38
CA ILE A 74 -10.50 -1.87 4.24
C ILE A 74 -11.15 -2.48 3.00
N HIS A 75 -11.82 -3.63 3.14
CA HIS A 75 -12.55 -4.27 2.05
C HIS A 75 -13.77 -3.46 1.59
N GLU A 76 -14.45 -2.77 2.50
CA GLU A 76 -15.51 -1.81 2.15
C GLU A 76 -14.95 -0.66 1.30
N GLU A 77 -13.79 -0.08 1.67
CA GLU A 77 -13.11 0.94 0.85
C GLU A 77 -12.79 0.41 -0.55
N HIS A 78 -12.30 -0.83 -0.65
CA HIS A 78 -11.95 -1.46 -1.93
C HIS A 78 -13.20 -1.65 -2.81
N ALA A 79 -14.26 -2.22 -2.25
CA ALA A 79 -15.51 -2.44 -2.96
C ALA A 79 -16.12 -1.11 -3.42
N PHE A 80 -16.09 -0.09 -2.57
CA PHE A 80 -16.61 1.24 -2.91
C PHE A 80 -15.83 1.89 -4.06
N ALA A 81 -14.49 1.77 -4.07
CA ALA A 81 -13.68 2.28 -5.18
C ALA A 81 -14.02 1.63 -6.53
N GLU A 82 -14.38 0.34 -6.52
CA GLU A 82 -14.84 -0.37 -7.70
C GLU A 82 -16.24 0.05 -8.15
N GLU A 83 -17.16 0.26 -7.19
CA GLU A 83 -18.49 0.82 -7.48
C GLU A 83 -18.40 2.19 -8.14
N LEU A 84 -17.48 3.05 -7.68
CA LEU A 84 -17.23 4.35 -8.30
C LEU A 84 -16.82 4.21 -9.77
N VAL A 85 -15.86 3.33 -10.07
CA VAL A 85 -15.45 3.08 -11.46
C VAL A 85 -16.59 2.50 -12.30
N ALA A 86 -17.37 1.58 -11.75
CA ALA A 86 -18.52 0.99 -12.43
C ALA A 86 -19.61 2.04 -12.73
N ALA A 87 -19.72 3.08 -11.90
CA ALA A 87 -20.59 4.24 -12.11
C ALA A 87 -19.95 5.33 -13.00
N GLU A 88 -18.83 5.03 -13.66
CA GLU A 88 -18.04 5.97 -14.48
C GLU A 88 -17.55 7.21 -13.71
N ILE A 89 -17.44 7.11 -12.38
CA ILE A 89 -16.87 8.15 -11.53
C ILE A 89 -15.35 7.96 -11.48
N PRO A 90 -14.54 9.00 -11.76
CA PRO A 90 -13.08 8.89 -11.75
C PRO A 90 -12.55 8.45 -10.37
N ALA A 91 -12.03 7.23 -10.30
CA ALA A 91 -11.39 6.64 -9.14
C ALA A 91 -10.34 5.62 -9.59
N VAL A 92 -9.44 5.23 -8.69
CA VAL A 92 -8.45 4.16 -8.92
C VAL A 92 -8.71 3.05 -7.91
N PRO A 93 -9.30 1.91 -8.33
CA PRO A 93 -9.55 0.78 -7.45
C PRO A 93 -8.24 0.02 -7.20
N PRO A 94 -8.19 -0.84 -6.18
CA PRO A 94 -7.06 -1.75 -5.97
C PRO A 94 -6.86 -2.68 -7.17
N LEU A 95 -5.61 -3.06 -7.42
CA LEU A 95 -5.30 -4.10 -8.39
C LEU A 95 -5.87 -5.45 -7.91
N ARG A 96 -6.52 -6.19 -8.80
CA ARG A 96 -7.01 -7.55 -8.53
C ARG A 96 -5.88 -8.54 -8.82
N LEU A 97 -5.26 -9.06 -7.76
CA LEU A 97 -4.14 -10.02 -7.78
C LEU A 97 -4.59 -11.42 -7.35
#